data_AF-A0A8S2PI61-F1
#
_entry.id   AF-A0A8S2PI61-F1
#
_cell.length_a   1.000
_cell.length_b   1.000
_cell.length_c   1.000
_cell.angle_alpha   90.00
_cell.angle_beta   90.00
_cell.angle_gamma   90.00
#
_symmetry.space_group_name_H-M   'P 1'
#
loop_
_entity.id
_entity.type
_entity.pdbx_description
1 polymer ?
#
loop_
_entity_poly.entity_id
_entity_poly.type
_entity_poly.pdbx_seq_one_letter_code
_entity_poly.pdbx_strand_id
1 'polypeptide(L)'
;EHTTHLIVGNEEKPLLCPLTIKLFQAIARHLFVLTHRWISECLKQNQLIDATLFEIRGDLPFGEYHDGMRHSRLSKHQNLFQHCQFFILCDGCQEKMSKTELAALIHLCNGTLLNTLPIATPNDPSILTIVLCDKLLPFESSNQQRLLERSRANGVNYLSPEWVLESIVQFSLQPFDHYEEKF
;
A
#
# COMPACT_ATOMS: atom_id res chain seq x y z
N GLU A 1 7.69 -14.11 13.68
CA GLU A 1 7.61 -14.45 12.24
C GLU A 1 9.01 -14.56 11.64
N HIS A 2 9.24 -15.47 10.70
CA HIS A 2 10.57 -15.80 10.15
C HIS A 2 10.61 -15.76 8.61
N THR A 3 9.56 -15.26 7.95
CA THR A 3 9.46 -15.20 6.49
C THR A 3 10.44 -14.18 5.93
N THR A 4 11.27 -14.61 4.96
CA THR A 4 12.29 -13.78 4.30
C THR A 4 12.03 -13.58 2.81
N HIS A 5 11.24 -14.48 2.20
CA HIS A 5 10.95 -14.51 0.77
C HIS A 5 9.46 -14.77 0.53
N LEU A 6 8.90 -14.08 -0.45
CA LEU A 6 7.64 -14.41 -1.08
C LEU A 6 7.93 -14.94 -2.49
N ILE A 7 7.40 -16.12 -2.79
CA ILE A 7 7.49 -16.71 -4.13
C ILE A 7 6.15 -16.50 -4.83
N VAL A 8 6.19 -15.96 -6.04
CA VAL A 8 5.00 -15.71 -6.88
C VAL A 8 5.08 -16.48 -8.20
N GLY A 9 3.92 -16.85 -8.73
CA GLY A 9 3.78 -17.60 -9.98
C GLY A 9 3.09 -16.79 -11.06
N ASN A 10 3.76 -16.62 -12.21
CA ASN A 10 3.17 -16.19 -13.46
C ASN A 10 3.95 -16.86 -14.61
N GLU A 11 3.29 -17.70 -15.40
CA GLU A 11 3.95 -18.46 -16.46
C GLU A 11 4.27 -17.59 -17.68
N GLU A 12 3.32 -16.74 -18.09
CA GLU A 12 3.41 -15.92 -19.30
C GLU A 12 4.33 -14.71 -19.09
N LYS A 13 4.22 -14.05 -17.94
CA LYS A 13 5.00 -12.85 -17.60
C LYS A 13 5.72 -13.04 -16.26
N PRO A 14 6.86 -13.76 -16.26
CA PRO A 14 7.47 -14.29 -15.04
C PRO A 14 7.99 -13.24 -14.07
N LEU A 15 8.25 -12.02 -14.53
CA LEU A 15 8.70 -10.90 -13.70
C LEU A 15 7.57 -9.97 -13.28
N LEU A 16 6.31 -10.33 -13.58
CA LEU A 16 5.10 -9.63 -13.14
C LEU A 16 4.31 -10.49 -12.17
N CYS A 17 3.69 -9.85 -11.18
CA CYS A 17 2.88 -10.54 -10.18
C CYS A 17 1.43 -10.01 -10.13
N PRO A 18 0.47 -10.85 -9.72
CA PRO A 18 -0.85 -10.36 -9.33
C PRO A 18 -0.78 -9.67 -7.98
N LEU A 19 -1.65 -8.68 -7.77
CA LEU A 19 -1.80 -8.03 -6.48
C LEU A 19 -2.52 -8.96 -5.50
N THR A 20 -1.84 -9.28 -4.39
CA THR A 20 -2.39 -10.12 -3.31
C THR A 20 -2.02 -9.54 -1.96
N ILE A 21 -2.79 -9.88 -0.91
CA ILE A 21 -2.47 -9.47 0.47
C ILE A 21 -1.05 -9.88 0.87
N LYS A 22 -0.63 -11.09 0.49
CA LYS A 22 0.73 -11.59 0.74
C LYS A 22 1.80 -10.73 0.07
N LEU A 23 1.54 -10.22 -1.14
CA LEU A 23 2.45 -9.31 -1.84
C LEU A 23 2.60 -8.00 -1.06
N PHE A 24 1.49 -7.34 -0.72
CA PHE A 24 1.55 -6.09 0.05
C PHE A 24 2.27 -6.27 1.39
N GLN A 25 2.00 -7.36 2.10
CA GLN A 25 2.69 -7.70 3.35
C GLN A 25 4.19 -7.93 3.14
N ALA A 26 4.58 -8.63 2.08
CA ALA A 26 5.98 -8.88 1.76
C ALA A 26 6.73 -7.57 1.47
N ILE A 27 6.09 -6.64 0.74
CA ILE A 27 6.67 -5.34 0.43
C ILE A 27 6.75 -4.46 1.68
N ALA A 28 5.70 -4.40 2.49
CA ALA A 28 5.70 -3.65 3.75
C ALA A 28 6.78 -4.14 4.73
N ARG A 29 7.20 -5.40 4.60
CA ARG A 29 8.24 -6.04 5.42
C ARG A 29 9.60 -6.09 4.76
N HIS A 30 9.78 -5.46 3.60
CA HIS A 30 11.05 -5.43 2.84
C HIS A 30 11.60 -6.83 2.49
N LEU A 31 10.71 -7.78 2.20
CA LEU A 31 11.08 -9.15 1.84
C LEU A 31 11.53 -9.24 0.38
N PHE A 32 12.26 -10.30 0.04
CA PHE A 32 12.47 -10.67 -1.36
C PHE A 32 11.15 -11.13 -1.98
N VAL A 33 10.77 -10.56 -3.12
CA VAL A 33 9.63 -11.02 -3.92
C VAL A 33 10.18 -11.61 -5.21
N LEU A 34 10.11 -12.94 -5.34
CA LEU A 34 10.76 -13.69 -6.41
C LEU A 34 9.76 -14.45 -7.26
N THR A 35 10.07 -14.61 -8.54
CA THR A 35 9.37 -15.57 -9.39
C THR A 35 9.70 -17.01 -9.02
N HIS A 36 8.75 -17.92 -9.17
CA HIS A 36 8.94 -19.36 -8.94
C HIS A 36 10.09 -19.96 -9.75
N ARG A 37 10.49 -19.32 -10.87
CA ARG A 37 11.63 -19.76 -11.70
C ARG A 37 12.96 -19.78 -10.92
N TRP A 38 13.10 -19.00 -9.85
CA TRP A 38 14.26 -19.08 -8.97
C TRP A 38 14.42 -20.48 -8.36
N ILE A 39 13.31 -21.05 -7.88
CA ILE A 39 13.29 -22.41 -7.32
C ILE A 39 13.64 -23.41 -8.42
N SER A 40 13.03 -23.28 -9.60
CA SER A 40 13.30 -24.16 -10.74
C SER A 40 14.77 -24.16 -11.12
N GLU A 41 15.42 -23.00 -11.16
CA GLU A 41 16.84 -22.90 -11.50
C GLU A 41 17.74 -23.43 -10.39
N CYS A 42 17.40 -23.19 -9.12
CA CYS A 42 18.13 -23.78 -7.99
C CYS A 42 18.09 -25.31 -8.03
N LEU A 43 16.93 -25.90 -8.32
CA LEU A 43 16.77 -27.35 -8.46
C LEU A 43 17.55 -27.89 -9.65
N LYS A 44 17.48 -27.21 -10.80
CA LYS A 44 18.17 -27.62 -12.03
C LYS A 44 19.70 -27.61 -11.89
N GLN A 45 20.25 -26.60 -11.22
CA GLN A 45 21.68 -26.49 -11.00
C GLN A 45 22.16 -27.20 -9.72
N ASN A 46 21.24 -27.74 -8.92
CA ASN A 46 21.51 -28.35 -7.62
C ASN A 46 22.33 -27.44 -6.69
N GLN A 47 22.05 -26.13 -6.72
CA GLN A 47 22.73 -25.11 -5.93
C GLN A 47 21.82 -23.91 -5.69
N LEU A 48 22.13 -23.10 -4.67
CA LEU A 48 21.41 -21.86 -4.41
C LEU A 48 21.87 -20.77 -5.39
N ILE A 49 20.99 -20.37 -6.30
CA ILE A 49 21.26 -19.33 -7.30
C ILE A 49 20.98 -17.95 -6.71
N ASP A 50 21.70 -16.94 -7.20
CA ASP A 50 21.43 -15.54 -6.88
C ASP A 50 19.96 -15.17 -7.18
N ALA A 51 19.23 -14.86 -6.12
CA ALA A 51 17.82 -14.51 -6.15
C ALA A 51 17.55 -13.19 -6.88
N THR A 52 18.51 -12.27 -6.95
CA THR A 52 18.28 -10.92 -7.49
C THR A 52 17.92 -10.92 -8.98
N LEU A 53 18.32 -11.96 -9.72
CA LEU A 53 17.98 -12.15 -11.13
C LEU A 53 16.52 -12.59 -11.35
N PHE A 54 15.86 -13.04 -10.30
CA PHE A 54 14.49 -13.57 -10.31
C PHE A 54 13.52 -12.67 -9.53
N GLU A 55 13.98 -11.48 -9.14
CA GLU A 55 13.16 -10.51 -8.44
C GLU A 55 12.10 -9.91 -9.37
N ILE A 56 10.88 -9.80 -8.85
CA ILE A 56 9.74 -9.21 -9.57
C ILE A 56 10.01 -7.73 -9.84
N ARG A 57 9.67 -7.28 -11.06
CA ARG A 57 9.93 -5.90 -11.55
C ARG A 57 8.69 -5.03 -11.61
N GLY A 58 7.51 -5.64 -11.54
CA GLY A 58 6.26 -4.92 -11.42
C GLY A 58 5.03 -5.81 -11.40
N ASP A 59 3.92 -5.25 -11.82
CA ASP A 59 2.62 -5.91 -11.88
C ASP A 59 1.78 -5.37 -13.03
N LEU A 60 0.68 -6.08 -13.34
CA LEU A 60 -0.21 -5.67 -14.42
C LEU A 60 -1.00 -4.39 -14.10
N PRO A 61 -1.53 -4.19 -12.87
CA PRO A 61 -2.32 -3.00 -12.57
C PRO A 61 -1.56 -1.67 -12.61
N PHE A 62 -0.33 -1.63 -12.11
CA PHE A 62 0.39 -0.38 -11.85
C PHE A 62 1.66 -0.20 -12.69
N GLY A 63 2.02 -1.18 -13.51
CA GLY A 63 3.06 -1.07 -14.52
C GLY A 63 4.07 -2.20 -14.47
N GLU A 64 4.59 -2.56 -15.64
CA GLU A 64 5.42 -3.76 -15.75
C GLU A 64 6.86 -3.58 -15.21
N TYR A 65 7.29 -2.33 -15.01
CA TYR A 65 8.69 -1.99 -14.69
C TYR A 65 8.78 -0.78 -13.75
N HIS A 66 8.24 -0.88 -12.54
CA HIS A 66 8.37 0.17 -11.51
C HIS A 66 9.37 -0.21 -10.40
N ASP A 67 9.84 -1.47 -10.34
CA ASP A 67 10.85 -1.98 -9.39
C ASP A 67 10.53 -1.72 -7.90
N GLY A 68 9.26 -1.54 -7.56
CA GLY A 68 8.82 -1.13 -6.22
C GLY A 68 9.15 -2.16 -5.13
N MET A 69 9.00 -3.46 -5.44
CA MET A 69 9.37 -4.54 -4.52
C MET A 69 10.88 -4.55 -4.24
N ARG A 70 11.69 -4.35 -5.28
CA ARG A 70 13.14 -4.23 -5.16
C ARG A 70 13.53 -2.98 -4.38
N HIS A 71 12.88 -1.84 -4.66
CA HIS A 71 13.11 -0.58 -3.96
C HIS A 71 12.83 -0.75 -2.47
N SER A 72 11.67 -1.30 -2.10
CA SER A 72 11.35 -1.65 -0.72
C SER A 72 12.45 -2.48 -0.07
N ARG A 73 12.82 -3.62 -0.66
CA ARG A 73 13.81 -4.54 -0.08
C ARG A 73 15.16 -3.86 0.19
N LEU A 74 15.59 -2.95 -0.69
CA LEU A 74 16.86 -2.23 -0.55
C LEU A 74 16.75 -1.07 0.46
N SER A 75 15.57 -0.48 0.63
CA SER A 75 15.29 0.64 1.51
C SER A 75 14.85 0.22 2.93
N LYS A 76 15.54 -0.75 3.56
CA LYS A 76 15.13 -1.34 4.86
C LYS A 76 15.00 -0.37 6.04
N HIS A 77 15.55 0.83 5.92
CA HIS A 77 15.48 1.86 6.95
C HIS A 77 14.42 2.93 6.66
N GLN A 78 13.79 2.87 5.49
CA GLN A 78 12.76 3.80 5.08
C GLN A 78 11.41 3.21 5.41
N ASN A 79 10.61 3.96 6.16
CA ASN A 79 9.24 3.59 6.44
C ASN A 79 8.33 4.41 5.55
N LEU A 80 7.54 3.75 4.70
CA LEU A 80 6.76 4.41 3.65
C LEU A 80 5.79 5.46 4.22
N PHE A 81 5.16 5.19 5.37
CA PHE A 81 4.11 6.02 5.95
C PHE A 81 4.48 6.69 7.29
N GLN A 82 5.77 6.79 7.65
CA GLN A 82 6.20 7.36 8.94
C GLN A 82 5.70 8.79 9.24
N HIS A 83 5.40 9.57 8.21
CA HIS A 83 4.85 10.94 8.34
C HIS A 83 3.39 11.01 7.88
N CYS A 84 2.66 9.91 7.98
CA CYS A 84 1.28 9.82 7.58
C CYS A 84 0.42 9.32 8.75
N GLN A 85 -0.73 9.95 8.93
CA GLN A 85 -1.78 9.47 9.82
C GLN A 85 -3.07 9.21 9.05
N PHE A 86 -3.77 8.16 9.43
CA PHE A 86 -4.87 7.57 8.69
C PHE A 86 -6.09 7.41 9.56
N PHE A 87 -7.24 7.86 9.06
CA PHE A 87 -8.54 7.46 9.60
C PHE A 87 -9.27 6.63 8.54
N ILE A 88 -9.68 5.41 8.87
CA ILE A 88 -10.32 4.50 7.90
C ILE A 88 -11.85 4.59 8.05
N LEU A 89 -12.49 5.26 7.11
CA LEU A 89 -13.94 5.47 7.06
C LEU A 89 -14.66 4.43 6.17
N CYS A 90 -13.93 3.71 5.31
CA CYS A 90 -14.46 2.58 4.52
C CYS A 90 -14.41 1.23 5.29
N ASP A 91 -14.98 0.19 4.67
CA ASP A 91 -14.95 -1.20 5.15
C ASP A 91 -13.72 -1.99 4.65
N GLY A 92 -12.86 -1.36 3.84
CA GLY A 92 -11.68 -2.00 3.26
C GLY A 92 -11.31 -1.39 1.91
N CYS A 93 -10.64 -2.17 1.06
CA CYS A 93 -10.38 -1.83 -0.34
C CYS A 93 -11.15 -2.82 -1.23
N GLN A 94 -12.44 -2.58 -1.40
CA GLN A 94 -13.35 -3.46 -2.16
C GLN A 94 -13.22 -4.94 -1.72
N GLU A 95 -13.40 -5.89 -2.65
CA GLU A 95 -13.21 -7.33 -2.41
C GLU A 95 -11.73 -7.75 -2.23
N LYS A 96 -10.76 -6.81 -2.34
CA LYS A 96 -9.33 -7.13 -2.27
C LYS A 96 -8.82 -7.26 -0.84
N MET A 97 -9.41 -6.51 0.10
CA MET A 97 -8.88 -6.37 1.45
C MET A 97 -9.90 -5.84 2.44
N SER A 98 -10.00 -6.44 3.62
CA SER A 98 -10.80 -5.93 4.73
C SER A 98 -10.17 -4.71 5.40
N LYS A 99 -10.99 -3.93 6.13
CA LYS A 99 -10.53 -2.82 6.98
C LYS A 99 -9.39 -3.22 7.92
N THR A 100 -9.47 -4.39 8.53
CA THR A 100 -8.46 -4.90 9.46
C THR A 100 -7.13 -5.17 8.77
N GLU A 101 -7.16 -5.78 7.59
CA GLU A 101 -5.96 -6.06 6.80
C GLU A 101 -5.32 -4.76 6.28
N LEU A 102 -6.14 -3.79 5.85
CA LEU A 102 -5.68 -2.47 5.43
C LEU A 102 -5.01 -1.71 6.58
N ALA A 103 -5.64 -1.72 7.77
CA ALA A 103 -5.07 -1.14 8.98
C ALA A 103 -3.73 -1.81 9.35
N ALA A 104 -3.65 -3.14 9.24
CA ALA A 104 -2.41 -3.87 9.50
C ALA A 104 -1.29 -3.49 8.51
N LEU A 105 -1.59 -3.31 7.22
CA LEU A 105 -0.61 -2.85 6.25
C LEU A 105 -0.12 -1.44 6.51
N ILE A 106 -1.03 -0.51 6.81
CA ILE A 106 -0.68 0.87 7.19
C ILE A 106 0.29 0.85 8.37
N HIS A 107 -0.02 0.05 9.40
CA HIS A 107 0.83 -0.09 10.57
C HIS A 107 2.20 -0.72 10.24
N LEU A 108 2.24 -1.75 9.40
CA LEU A 108 3.50 -2.37 8.95
C LEU A 108 4.41 -1.39 8.21
N CYS A 109 3.83 -0.40 7.53
CA CYS A 109 4.54 0.69 6.86
C CYS A 109 4.77 1.92 7.75
N ASN A 110 4.55 1.81 9.06
CA ASN A 110 4.68 2.85 10.09
C ASN A 110 3.72 4.05 9.97
N GLY A 111 2.56 3.84 9.33
CA GLY A 111 1.48 4.82 9.38
C GLY A 111 0.80 4.82 10.74
N THR A 112 0.38 6.01 11.18
CA THR A 112 -0.36 6.18 12.45
C THR A 112 -1.86 6.01 12.19
N LEU A 113 -2.56 5.18 12.94
CA LEU A 113 -4.02 5.04 12.84
C LEU A 113 -4.71 5.95 13.86
N LEU A 114 -5.67 6.73 13.39
CA LEU A 114 -6.53 7.60 14.19
C LEU A 114 -7.82 6.87 14.57
N ASN A 115 -8.27 7.09 15.80
CA ASN A 115 -9.53 6.50 16.31
C ASN A 115 -10.75 7.39 16.05
N THR A 116 -10.54 8.67 15.72
CA THR A 116 -11.60 9.65 15.47
C THR A 116 -11.28 10.48 14.23
N LEU A 117 -12.33 10.97 13.57
CA LEU A 117 -12.18 11.82 12.39
C LEU A 117 -11.36 13.09 12.74
N PRO A 118 -10.26 13.39 12.01
CA PRO A 118 -9.49 14.59 12.23
C PRO A 118 -10.25 15.81 11.68
N ILE A 119 -10.84 16.60 12.57
CA ILE A 119 -11.61 17.82 12.21
C ILE A 119 -10.75 19.07 12.38
N ALA A 120 -9.74 19.04 13.24
CA ALA A 120 -8.84 20.16 13.50
C ALA A 120 -7.62 20.13 12.57
N THR A 121 -6.95 21.28 12.42
CA THR A 121 -5.65 21.36 11.75
C THR A 121 -4.66 20.42 12.42
N PRO A 122 -3.83 19.69 11.64
CA PRO A 122 -2.73 18.92 12.19
C PRO A 122 -1.87 19.82 13.08
N ASN A 123 -1.49 19.31 14.26
CA ASN A 123 -0.60 20.04 15.15
C ASN A 123 0.81 20.21 14.56
N ASP A 124 1.17 19.33 13.63
CA ASP A 124 2.44 19.32 12.92
C ASP A 124 2.18 19.35 11.40
N PRO A 125 2.60 20.43 10.69
CA PRO A 125 2.41 20.54 9.25
C PRO A 125 3.23 19.54 8.43
N SER A 126 4.22 18.86 9.04
CA SER A 126 4.98 17.79 8.39
C SER A 126 4.24 16.45 8.33
N ILE A 127 3.13 16.31 9.07
CA ILE A 127 2.32 15.09 9.10
C ILE A 127 1.18 15.20 8.09
N LEU A 128 1.19 14.28 7.12
CA LEU A 128 0.11 14.12 6.17
C LEU A 128 -1.08 13.43 6.84
N THR A 129 -2.25 14.07 6.81
CA THR A 129 -3.49 13.52 7.37
C THR A 129 -4.39 13.01 6.26
N ILE A 130 -4.72 11.72 6.32
CA ILE A 130 -5.46 11.00 5.29
C ILE A 130 -6.69 10.35 5.91
N VAL A 131 -7.84 10.52 5.28
CA VAL A 131 -9.06 9.77 5.53
C VAL A 131 -9.27 8.83 4.35
N LEU A 132 -9.33 7.53 4.60
CA LEU A 132 -9.60 6.52 3.59
C LEU A 132 -11.11 6.27 3.51
N CYS A 133 -11.68 6.42 2.32
CA CYS A 133 -13.12 6.42 2.11
C CYS A 133 -13.48 5.89 0.72
N ASP A 134 -14.68 5.30 0.60
CA ASP A 134 -15.22 4.90 -0.69
C ASP A 134 -16.10 6.01 -1.28
N LYS A 135 -16.17 6.07 -2.62
CA LYS A 135 -17.06 6.94 -3.42
C LYS A 135 -18.52 6.93 -2.97
N LEU A 136 -18.93 5.83 -2.35
CA LEU A 136 -20.33 5.51 -2.08
C LEU A 136 -20.74 5.81 -0.63
N LEU A 137 -19.89 6.45 0.17
CA LEU A 137 -20.28 6.79 1.54
C LEU A 137 -21.48 7.74 1.52
N PRO A 138 -22.61 7.36 2.13
CA PRO A 138 -23.80 8.18 2.12
C PRO A 138 -23.65 9.26 3.19
N PHE A 139 -23.19 10.45 2.80
CA PHE A 139 -23.27 11.63 3.66
C PHE A 139 -24.69 12.17 3.60
N GLU A 140 -25.59 11.51 4.33
CA GLU A 140 -27.03 11.76 4.23
C GLU A 140 -27.47 13.06 4.94
N SER A 141 -26.59 13.68 5.76
CA SER A 141 -26.93 14.87 6.54
C SER A 141 -26.07 16.09 6.22
N SER A 142 -26.71 17.27 6.24
CA SER A 142 -26.05 18.57 6.08
C SER A 142 -24.97 18.85 7.12
N ASN A 143 -25.07 18.27 8.32
CA ASN A 143 -24.06 18.39 9.36
C ASN A 143 -22.79 17.58 9.05
N GLN A 144 -22.92 16.38 8.47
CA GLN A 144 -21.78 15.58 8.06
C GLN A 144 -21.02 16.26 6.93
N GLN A 145 -21.72 16.80 5.93
CA GLN A 145 -21.10 17.52 4.81
C GLN A 145 -20.26 18.72 5.31
N ARG A 146 -20.80 19.53 6.23
CA ARG A 146 -20.07 20.64 6.86
C ARG A 146 -18.83 20.21 7.63
N LEU A 147 -18.87 19.04 8.29
CA LEU A 147 -17.72 18.50 9.01
C LEU A 147 -16.60 18.10 8.05
N LEU A 148 -16.94 17.48 6.91
CA LEU A 148 -15.97 17.12 5.87
C LEU A 148 -15.34 18.36 5.23
N GLU A 149 -16.16 19.34 4.86
CA GLU A 149 -15.69 20.61 4.29
C GLU A 149 -14.70 21.30 5.23
N ARG A 150 -15.04 21.35 6.53
CA ARG A 150 -14.15 21.90 7.56
C ARG A 150 -12.84 21.10 7.70
N SER A 151 -12.92 19.78 7.67
CA SER A 151 -11.75 18.90 7.73
C SER A 151 -10.82 19.13 6.54
N ARG A 152 -11.37 19.23 5.32
CA ARG A 152 -10.61 19.56 4.09
C ARG A 152 -9.94 20.92 4.18
N ALA A 153 -10.67 21.93 4.64
CA ALA A 153 -10.12 23.28 4.83
C ALA A 153 -8.93 23.31 5.82
N ASN A 154 -8.84 22.28 6.68
CA ASN A 154 -7.77 22.10 7.65
C ASN A 154 -6.63 21.19 7.14
N GLY A 155 -6.60 20.83 5.85
CA GLY A 155 -5.52 20.06 5.24
C GLY A 155 -5.67 18.54 5.35
N VAL A 156 -6.88 18.04 5.61
CA VAL A 156 -7.18 16.60 5.59
C VAL A 156 -7.51 16.13 4.18
N ASN A 157 -6.82 15.08 3.74
CA ASN A 157 -6.95 14.52 2.40
C ASN A 157 -7.89 13.31 2.45
N TYR A 158 -8.87 13.25 1.55
CA TYR A 158 -9.82 12.16 1.46
C TYR A 158 -9.50 11.33 0.23
N LEU A 159 -9.01 10.11 0.44
CA LEU A 159 -8.46 9.27 -0.63
C LEU A 159 -9.12 7.90 -0.67
N SER A 160 -9.21 7.34 -1.87
CA SER A 160 -9.57 5.94 -2.05
C SER A 160 -8.53 5.00 -1.40
N PRO A 161 -8.93 3.87 -0.82
CA PRO A 161 -8.02 2.87 -0.25
C PRO A 161 -6.95 2.36 -1.23
N GLU A 162 -7.22 2.40 -2.53
CA GLU A 162 -6.30 2.08 -3.62
C GLU A 162 -5.01 2.90 -3.57
N TRP A 163 -5.07 4.15 -3.07
CA TRP A 163 -3.86 4.99 -2.90
C TRP A 163 -2.84 4.32 -1.99
N VAL A 164 -3.30 3.68 -0.90
CA VAL A 164 -2.42 2.93 0.02
C VAL A 164 -1.81 1.74 -0.69
N LEU A 165 -2.62 0.99 -1.45
CA LEU A 165 -2.16 -0.21 -2.14
C LEU A 165 -1.12 0.10 -3.21
N GLU A 166 -1.36 1.09 -4.06
CA GLU A 166 -0.41 1.49 -5.10
C GLU A 166 0.87 2.08 -4.48
N SER A 167 0.72 2.90 -3.41
CA SER A 167 1.88 3.45 -2.71
C SER A 167 2.77 2.36 -2.12
N ILE A 168 2.19 1.30 -1.56
CA ILE A 168 2.94 0.15 -1.05
C ILE A 168 3.64 -0.58 -2.19
N VAL A 169 2.92 -0.90 -3.27
CA VAL A 169 3.43 -1.70 -4.38
C VAL A 169 4.62 -1.06 -5.08
N GLN A 170 4.51 0.24 -5.37
CA GLN A 170 5.59 1.01 -5.96
C GLN A 170 6.62 1.48 -4.92
N PHE A 171 6.35 1.25 -3.64
CA PHE A 171 7.13 1.71 -2.50
C PHE A 171 7.46 3.20 -2.54
N SER A 172 6.46 4.00 -2.95
CA SER A 172 6.54 5.46 -3.07
C SER A 172 5.17 6.06 -2.84
N LEU A 173 5.08 7.19 -2.14
CA LEU A 173 3.81 7.89 -1.96
C LEU A 173 3.29 8.38 -3.32
N GLN A 174 2.06 8.01 -3.65
CA GLN A 174 1.46 8.40 -4.92
C GLN A 174 0.88 9.82 -4.88
N PRO A 175 0.83 10.54 -6.02
CA PRO A 175 0.08 11.79 -6.12
C PRO A 175 -1.41 11.59 -5.80
N PHE A 176 -2.05 12.57 -5.17
CA PHE A 176 -3.44 12.42 -4.73
C PHE A 176 -4.46 12.54 -5.87
N ASP A 177 -4.13 13.24 -6.95
CA ASP A 177 -5.09 13.67 -7.98
C ASP A 177 -5.97 12.54 -8.54
N HIS A 178 -5.45 11.32 -8.61
CA HIS A 178 -6.14 10.14 -9.14
C HIS A 178 -7.00 9.39 -8.12
N TYR A 179 -6.88 9.74 -6.84
CA TYR A 179 -7.48 9.03 -5.70
C TYR A 179 -8.34 9.93 -4.83
N GLU A 180 -8.31 11.24 -5.06
CA GLU A 180 -9.16 12.18 -4.34
C GLU A 180 -10.63 11.81 -4.52
N GLU A 181 -11.26 11.53 -3.39
CA GLU A 181 -12.68 11.30 -3.36
C GLU A 181 -13.42 12.63 -3.31
N LYS A 182 -14.43 12.79 -4.15
CA LYS A 182 -15.30 13.97 -4.19
C LYS A 182 -16.66 13.57 -3.64
N PHE A 183 -17.18 14.37 -2.71
CA PHE A 183 -18.49 14.19 -2.09
C PHE A 183 -19.39 15.35 -2.47
#